data_AF-A0A175XZ13-F1
#
_entry.id   AF-A0A175XZ13-F1
#
_cell.length_a   1.000
_cell.length_b   1.000
_cell.length_c   1.000
_cell.angle_alpha   90.00
_cell.angle_beta   90.00
_cell.angle_gamma   90.00
#
_symmetry.space_group_name_H-M   'P 1'
#
loop_
_entity.id
_entity.type
_entity.pdbx_description
1 polymer ?
#
loop_
_entity_poly.entity_id
_entity_poly.type
_entity_poly.pdbx_seq_one_letter_code
_entity_poly.pdbx_strand_id
1 'polypeptide(L)'
;MTAHTLGLDFGTTNSVAAVARQGQAELVTLDAPDGADAVFRSALCFWEDERGRGGVLSEAGPWAIREYLDFPQGSRFLQSFKSVAANASFDTAPVFDRRMRFEELGQLFVAKMAARAKGAMARADRVVVGRPVTFAGAKPDEALAKARYDAVFAQLGAEVHYVYEPMGAAFSYAERLADPATILVADFGGGTSDFSVVRIAAPGAGRRCEPLGHAGVGIAGDRFDRRIVEHLVMPMLGKGGTYRSFDKVLEIPGGYFADFADWSRLALMRNRKTLAELEKLRRTATDPEAIGRMIAVIEEEEGYHLYDAVGRLKRALSVEEVAEFRFEGAGLNIAAEVRRADFEAWIAPDVARIDAAVDQALVAAGVAAEGIDRVFLTGGTSLTPRIRRLFAERFGEARLATGGELTSIAHGLALIGQQADVGVWAV
;
A
#
# COMPACT_ATOMS: atom_id res chain seq x y z
N MET A 1 -11.21 -21.24 27.77
CA MET A 1 -10.17 -20.19 27.78
C MET A 1 -10.38 -19.36 26.53
N THR A 2 -10.41 -18.03 26.63
CA THR A 2 -10.45 -17.15 25.44
C THR A 2 -9.13 -17.32 24.69
N ALA A 3 -9.19 -17.61 23.39
CA ALA A 3 -8.01 -17.84 22.55
C ALA A 3 -7.04 -16.65 22.60
N HIS A 4 -5.74 -16.88 22.44
CA HIS A 4 -4.78 -15.83 22.15
C HIS A 4 -4.81 -15.53 20.64
N THR A 5 -5.27 -14.34 20.25
CA THR A 5 -5.39 -13.96 18.84
C THR A 5 -4.28 -13.02 18.41
N LEU A 6 -3.71 -13.25 17.24
CA LEU A 6 -2.89 -12.29 16.51
C LEU A 6 -3.71 -11.69 15.35
N GLY A 7 -3.97 -10.39 15.41
CA GLY A 7 -4.49 -9.60 14.28
C GLY A 7 -3.34 -8.99 13.50
N LEU A 8 -3.30 -9.21 12.19
CA LEU A 8 -2.24 -8.68 11.32
C LEU A 8 -2.84 -7.90 10.15
N ASP A 9 -2.63 -6.60 10.16
CA ASP A 9 -2.78 -5.75 8.99
C ASP A 9 -1.48 -5.79 8.19
N PHE A 10 -1.43 -6.63 7.15
CA PHE A 10 -0.30 -6.71 6.25
C PHE A 10 -0.48 -5.71 5.11
N GLY A 11 -0.30 -4.41 5.33
CA GLY A 11 -0.60 -3.38 4.32
C GLY A 11 0.49 -3.17 3.26
N THR A 12 0.14 -2.49 2.16
CA THR A 12 1.07 -2.22 1.03
C THR A 12 2.26 -1.35 1.43
N THR A 13 2.02 -0.34 2.25
CA THR A 13 3.03 0.66 2.64
C THR A 13 3.52 0.43 4.06
N ASN A 14 2.60 0.07 4.96
CA ASN A 14 2.84 -0.17 6.37
C ASN A 14 2.10 -1.46 6.77
N SER A 15 2.65 -2.19 7.73
CA SER A 15 2.04 -3.35 8.37
C SER A 15 1.96 -3.11 9.88
N VAL A 16 0.89 -3.57 10.51
CA VAL A 16 0.65 -3.43 11.95
C VAL A 16 0.16 -4.76 12.50
N ALA A 17 0.63 -5.12 13.69
CA ALA A 17 0.14 -6.28 14.42
C ALA A 17 -0.53 -5.85 15.73
N ALA A 18 -1.53 -6.60 16.14
CA ALA A 18 -2.17 -6.48 17.45
C ALA A 18 -2.41 -7.87 18.03
N VAL A 19 -2.37 -7.98 19.36
CA VAL A 19 -2.71 -9.21 20.06
C VAL A 19 -3.95 -8.98 20.90
N ALA A 20 -4.81 -9.99 20.99
CA ALA A 20 -5.99 -9.93 21.85
C ALA A 20 -6.08 -11.11 22.80
N ARG A 21 -6.49 -10.81 24.04
CA ARG A 21 -6.76 -11.77 25.12
C ARG A 21 -7.93 -11.27 25.95
N GLN A 22 -8.82 -12.17 26.36
CA GLN A 22 -9.95 -11.85 27.23
C GLN A 22 -10.82 -10.69 26.71
N GLY A 23 -10.94 -10.57 25.38
CA GLY A 23 -11.72 -9.51 24.74
C GLY A 23 -11.06 -8.12 24.72
N GLN A 24 -9.81 -7.99 25.17
CA GLN A 24 -9.02 -6.76 25.05
C GLN A 24 -7.94 -6.96 23.99
N ALA A 25 -7.78 -5.97 23.10
CA ALA A 25 -6.73 -5.95 22.10
C ALA A 25 -5.70 -4.85 22.40
N GLU A 26 -4.44 -5.15 22.10
CA GLU A 26 -3.32 -4.23 22.26
C GLU A 26 -2.43 -4.28 21.02
N LEU A 27 -1.92 -3.14 20.58
CA LEU A 27 -0.98 -3.08 19.47
C LEU A 27 0.35 -3.71 19.86
N VAL A 28 0.96 -4.43 18.92
CA VAL A 28 2.32 -4.97 19.09
C VAL A 28 3.31 -3.86 18.83
N THR A 29 4.07 -3.50 19.86
CA THR A 29 5.21 -2.58 19.74
C THR A 29 6.43 -3.31 19.16
N LEU A 30 7.03 -2.75 18.12
CA LEU A 30 8.12 -3.32 17.34
C LEU A 30 9.39 -2.46 17.49
N ASP A 31 10.55 -3.11 17.58
CA ASP A 31 11.84 -2.41 17.62
C ASP A 31 12.20 -1.80 16.26
N ALA A 32 12.47 -0.50 16.24
CA ALA A 32 12.98 0.24 15.08
C ALA A 32 14.22 1.09 15.44
N PRO A 33 15.01 1.55 14.44
CA PRO A 33 16.23 2.33 14.68
C PRO A 33 16.02 3.61 15.51
N ASP A 34 14.90 4.30 15.29
CA ASP A 34 14.61 5.60 15.91
C ASP A 34 13.68 5.51 17.13
N GLY A 35 13.49 4.30 17.67
CA GLY A 35 12.58 4.03 18.78
C GLY A 35 11.57 2.94 18.45
N ALA A 36 10.84 2.48 19.44
CA ALA A 36 9.84 1.44 19.22
C ALA A 36 8.54 2.05 18.66
N ASP A 37 7.92 1.37 17.70
CA ASP A 37 6.69 1.82 17.03
C ASP A 37 5.77 0.61 16.77
N ALA A 38 4.46 0.83 16.73
CA ALA A 38 3.50 -0.18 16.30
C ALA A 38 3.45 -0.34 14.77
N VAL A 39 3.91 0.67 14.03
CA VAL A 39 3.88 0.71 12.57
C VAL A 39 5.18 0.20 11.97
N PHE A 40 5.10 -0.85 11.16
CA PHE A 40 6.25 -1.44 10.47
C PHE A 40 6.19 -1.17 8.97
N ARG A 41 7.21 -0.53 8.39
CA ARG A 41 7.23 -0.27 6.93
C ARG A 41 7.19 -1.60 6.14
N SER A 42 6.37 -1.68 5.10
CA SER A 42 6.30 -2.86 4.22
C SER A 42 7.41 -2.81 3.16
N ALA A 43 8.65 -2.93 3.62
CA ALA A 43 9.87 -2.84 2.81
C ALA A 43 10.84 -3.98 3.14
N LEU A 44 11.63 -4.38 2.15
CA LEU A 44 12.73 -5.34 2.26
C LEU A 44 13.99 -4.75 1.62
N CYS A 45 15.13 -4.99 2.23
CA CYS A 45 16.43 -4.66 1.66
C CYS A 45 17.30 -5.91 1.67
N PHE A 46 18.07 -6.12 0.61
CA PHE A 46 18.97 -7.25 0.44
C PHE A 46 20.35 -6.77 0.04
N TRP A 47 21.41 -7.41 0.53
CA TRP A 47 22.79 -7.11 0.14
C TRP A 47 23.65 -8.36 0.19
N GLU A 48 24.80 -8.33 -0.48
CA GLU A 48 25.72 -9.46 -0.49
C GLU A 48 26.53 -9.52 0.83
N ASP A 49 26.67 -10.72 1.39
CA ASP A 49 27.48 -10.96 2.58
C ASP A 49 28.97 -10.87 2.23
N GLU A 50 29.60 -9.76 2.57
CA GLU A 50 31.04 -9.54 2.37
C GLU A 50 31.92 -10.49 3.22
N ARG A 51 31.36 -11.17 4.23
CA ARG A 51 32.10 -12.02 5.18
C ARG A 51 32.09 -13.52 4.82
N GLY A 52 31.48 -13.93 3.70
CA GLY A 52 31.25 -15.36 3.38
C GLY A 52 31.01 -15.70 1.90
N ARG A 53 30.64 -16.97 1.63
CA ARG A 53 30.48 -17.59 0.28
C ARG A 53 29.27 -17.05 -0.51
N GLY A 54 29.22 -15.75 -0.81
CA GLY A 54 28.17 -15.16 -1.66
C GLY A 54 26.75 -15.33 -1.10
N GLY A 55 26.59 -15.23 0.22
CA GLY A 55 25.27 -15.23 0.85
C GLY A 55 24.53 -13.93 0.58
N VAL A 56 23.19 -13.96 0.55
CA VAL A 56 22.36 -12.74 0.49
C VAL A 56 21.78 -12.49 1.87
N LEU A 57 22.18 -11.38 2.48
CA LEU A 57 21.62 -10.87 3.73
C LEU A 57 20.36 -10.05 3.43
N SER A 58 19.53 -9.87 4.47
CA SER A 58 18.30 -9.09 4.33
C SER A 58 17.81 -8.51 5.64
N GLU A 59 17.12 -7.38 5.53
CA GLU A 59 16.35 -6.76 6.60
C GLU A 59 14.97 -6.31 6.08
N ALA A 60 14.08 -5.99 7.03
CA ALA A 60 12.72 -5.54 6.74
C ALA A 60 12.37 -4.25 7.48
N GLY A 61 11.37 -3.55 6.98
CA GLY A 61 10.80 -2.36 7.61
C GLY A 61 11.78 -1.22 7.78
N PRO A 62 11.75 -0.49 8.92
CA PRO A 62 12.65 0.64 9.15
C PRO A 62 14.14 0.28 9.01
N TRP A 63 14.51 -0.96 9.34
CA TRP A 63 15.88 -1.46 9.16
C TRP A 63 16.27 -1.63 7.70
N ALA A 64 15.33 -2.08 6.86
CA ALA A 64 15.55 -2.14 5.41
C ALA A 64 15.80 -0.76 4.81
N ILE A 65 15.04 0.25 5.25
CA ILE A 65 15.21 1.65 4.81
C ILE A 65 16.55 2.18 5.26
N ARG A 66 16.93 1.96 6.53
CA ARG A 66 18.21 2.40 7.07
C ARG A 66 19.38 1.81 6.30
N GLU A 67 19.37 0.51 6.06
CA GLU A 67 20.41 -0.18 5.30
C GLU A 67 20.55 0.39 3.89
N TYR A 68 19.42 0.56 3.19
CA TYR A 68 19.44 1.11 1.84
C TYR A 68 19.97 2.56 1.80
N LEU A 69 19.60 3.38 2.78
CA LEU A 69 20.10 4.76 2.88
C LEU A 69 21.60 4.83 3.19
N ASP A 70 22.12 3.90 3.99
CA ASP A 70 23.54 3.84 4.32
C ASP A 70 24.38 3.28 3.15
N PHE A 71 23.85 2.30 2.40
CA PHE A 71 24.56 1.59 1.31
C PHE A 71 23.68 1.29 0.08
N PRO A 72 23.26 2.31 -0.70
CA PRO A 72 22.31 2.12 -1.80
C PRO A 72 22.90 1.28 -2.94
N GLN A 73 24.15 1.52 -3.33
CA GLN A 73 24.79 0.91 -4.52
C GLN A 73 25.09 -0.60 -4.38
N GLY A 74 25.13 -1.12 -3.14
CA GLY A 74 25.35 -2.55 -2.84
C GLY A 74 24.07 -3.29 -2.44
N SER A 75 22.94 -2.59 -2.46
CA SER A 75 21.69 -3.08 -1.91
C SER A 75 20.64 -3.26 -3.00
N ARG A 76 19.69 -4.15 -2.75
CA ARG A 76 18.48 -4.30 -3.52
C ARG A 76 17.29 -4.00 -2.63
N PHE A 77 16.64 -2.88 -2.89
CA PHE A 77 15.51 -2.42 -2.10
C PHE A 77 14.17 -2.74 -2.78
N LEU A 78 13.24 -3.34 -2.02
CA LEU A 78 11.89 -3.68 -2.47
C LEU A 78 10.86 -3.05 -1.53
N GLN A 79 9.87 -2.38 -2.11
CA GLN A 79 8.73 -1.77 -1.43
C GLN A 79 7.43 -2.05 -2.18
N SER A 80 6.29 -1.90 -1.52
CA SER A 80 4.95 -2.14 -2.09
C SER A 80 4.79 -3.52 -2.73
N PHE A 81 5.55 -4.52 -2.29
CA PHE A 81 5.54 -5.87 -2.86
C PHE A 81 4.20 -6.59 -2.61
N LYS A 82 3.36 -6.15 -1.66
CA LYS A 82 1.97 -6.62 -1.53
C LYS A 82 1.15 -6.39 -2.80
N SER A 83 1.43 -5.34 -3.57
CA SER A 83 0.67 -5.01 -4.79
C SER A 83 0.76 -6.08 -5.89
N VAL A 84 1.74 -7.01 -5.82
CA VAL A 84 1.84 -8.12 -6.78
C VAL A 84 1.19 -9.42 -6.29
N ALA A 85 0.59 -9.44 -5.10
CA ALA A 85 -0.02 -10.65 -4.51
C ALA A 85 -1.03 -11.30 -5.47
N ALA A 86 -1.94 -10.50 -6.04
CA ALA A 86 -2.97 -10.95 -6.98
C ALA A 86 -2.55 -10.86 -8.46
N ASN A 87 -1.28 -10.56 -8.75
CA ASN A 87 -0.82 -10.39 -10.12
C ASN A 87 -0.31 -11.72 -10.69
N ALA A 88 -1.08 -12.31 -11.60
CA ALA A 88 -0.72 -13.56 -12.30
C ALA A 88 0.46 -13.40 -13.29
N SER A 89 0.75 -12.18 -13.74
CA SER A 89 1.93 -11.92 -14.58
C SER A 89 3.21 -11.76 -13.78
N PHE A 90 3.12 -11.64 -12.45
CA PHE A 90 4.28 -11.66 -11.58
C PHE A 90 4.61 -13.10 -11.17
N ASP A 91 5.82 -13.53 -11.51
CA ASP A 91 6.37 -14.82 -11.11
C ASP A 91 7.43 -14.65 -10.01
N THR A 92 8.49 -13.88 -10.31
CA THR A 92 9.63 -13.68 -9.40
C THR A 92 10.21 -12.27 -9.49
N ALA A 93 10.76 -11.79 -8.38
CA ALA A 93 11.62 -10.60 -8.33
C ALA A 93 13.10 -11.02 -8.35
N PRO A 94 13.94 -10.41 -9.21
CA PRO A 94 15.38 -10.61 -9.17
C PRO A 94 15.99 -9.91 -7.95
N VAL A 95 16.79 -10.66 -7.19
CA VAL A 95 17.60 -10.21 -6.05
C VAL A 95 18.99 -10.78 -6.23
N PHE A 96 19.89 -9.98 -6.81
CA PHE A 96 21.20 -10.44 -7.30
C PHE A 96 21.03 -11.67 -8.21
N ASP A 97 21.74 -12.76 -7.93
CA ASP A 97 21.64 -14.02 -8.69
C ASP A 97 20.44 -14.89 -8.31
N ARG A 98 19.60 -14.44 -7.36
CA ARG A 98 18.43 -15.18 -6.88
C ARG A 98 17.15 -14.64 -7.49
N ARG A 99 16.19 -15.52 -7.70
CA ARG A 99 14.80 -15.18 -8.07
C ARG A 99 13.91 -15.51 -6.89
N MET A 100 13.26 -14.50 -6.32
CA MET A 100 12.40 -14.66 -5.16
C MET A 100 10.94 -14.55 -5.57
N ARG A 101 10.13 -15.55 -5.19
CA ARG A 101 8.68 -15.51 -5.36
C ARG A 101 8.03 -14.60 -4.32
N PHE A 102 6.76 -14.24 -4.54
CA PHE A 102 6.01 -13.41 -3.60
C PHE A 102 5.95 -14.03 -2.20
N GLU A 103 5.74 -15.34 -2.12
CA GLU A 103 5.60 -16.07 -0.86
C GLU A 103 6.91 -16.04 -0.06
N GLU A 104 8.05 -16.14 -0.74
CA GLU A 104 9.37 -16.08 -0.09
C GLU A 104 9.66 -14.68 0.47
N LEU A 105 9.29 -13.63 -0.27
CA LEU A 105 9.39 -12.24 0.19
C LEU A 105 8.48 -11.98 1.39
N GLY A 106 7.21 -12.41 1.31
CA GLY A 106 6.25 -12.27 2.38
C GLY A 106 6.65 -13.07 3.62
N GLN A 107 7.17 -14.29 3.44
CA GLN A 107 7.63 -15.11 4.55
C GLN A 107 8.78 -14.43 5.30
N LEU A 108 9.79 -13.97 4.56
CA LEU A 108 10.93 -13.25 5.11
C LEU A 108 10.48 -11.98 5.84
N PHE A 109 9.57 -11.20 5.25
CA PHE A 109 9.03 -9.99 5.85
C PHE A 109 8.36 -10.27 7.20
N VAL A 110 7.43 -11.23 7.25
CA VAL A 110 6.72 -11.60 8.48
C VAL A 110 7.67 -12.16 9.54
N ALA A 111 8.66 -12.97 9.15
CA ALA A 111 9.68 -13.48 10.07
C ALA A 111 10.51 -12.36 10.70
N LYS A 112 10.94 -11.38 9.89
CA LYS A 112 11.68 -10.21 10.36
C LYS A 112 10.82 -9.31 11.25
N MET A 113 9.56 -9.07 10.90
CA MET A 113 8.62 -8.33 11.74
C MET A 113 8.41 -9.03 13.10
N ALA A 114 8.17 -10.35 13.10
CA ALA A 114 8.00 -11.14 14.32
C ALA A 114 9.25 -11.11 15.22
N ALA A 115 10.45 -11.08 14.64
CA ALA A 115 11.70 -10.91 15.40
C ALA A 115 11.78 -9.55 16.12
N ARG A 116 11.18 -8.49 15.55
CA ARG A 116 11.09 -7.16 16.19
C ARG A 116 10.00 -7.06 17.25
N ALA A 117 9.09 -8.03 17.30
CA ALA A 117 7.97 -8.06 18.25
C ALA A 117 8.31 -8.63 19.63
N LYS A 118 9.58 -8.97 19.91
CA LYS A 118 10.03 -9.50 21.23
C LYS A 118 9.18 -10.66 21.76
N GLY A 119 8.67 -11.50 20.85
CA GLY A 119 7.83 -12.66 21.19
C GLY A 119 6.33 -12.38 21.34
N ALA A 120 5.86 -11.13 21.18
CA ALA A 120 4.43 -10.80 21.26
C ALA A 120 3.60 -11.51 20.18
N MET A 121 4.16 -11.71 18.98
CA MET A 121 3.51 -12.43 17.88
C MET A 121 3.60 -13.97 17.99
N ALA A 122 4.26 -14.50 19.02
CA ALA A 122 4.45 -15.94 19.17
C ALA A 122 3.26 -16.61 19.87
N ARG A 123 3.05 -17.90 19.58
CA ARG A 123 2.06 -18.77 20.27
C ARG A 123 0.64 -18.20 20.22
N ALA A 124 0.24 -17.62 19.09
CA ALA A 124 -1.16 -17.33 18.85
C ALA A 124 -1.92 -18.66 18.67
N ASP A 125 -3.11 -18.77 19.24
CA ASP A 125 -4.02 -19.88 18.97
C ASP A 125 -4.74 -19.68 17.62
N ARG A 126 -4.88 -18.41 17.22
CA ARG A 126 -5.58 -17.99 15.99
C ARG A 126 -4.91 -16.75 15.39
N VAL A 127 -4.76 -16.72 14.07
CA VAL A 127 -4.33 -15.53 13.33
C VAL A 127 -5.47 -15.00 12.47
N VAL A 128 -5.69 -13.69 12.51
CA VAL A 128 -6.64 -12.99 11.64
C VAL A 128 -5.86 -12.00 10.80
N VAL A 129 -5.82 -12.20 9.49
CA VAL A 129 -5.07 -11.38 8.54
C VAL A 129 -6.02 -10.50 7.73
N GLY A 130 -5.71 -9.22 7.65
CA GLY A 130 -6.41 -8.26 6.80
C GLY A 130 -6.13 -8.51 5.31
N ARG A 131 -7.18 -8.48 4.49
CA ARG A 131 -7.08 -8.36 3.04
C ARG A 131 -7.95 -7.22 2.51
N PRO A 132 -7.61 -6.62 1.36
CA PRO A 132 -8.50 -5.67 0.73
C PRO A 132 -9.78 -6.36 0.24
N VAL A 133 -10.85 -5.58 0.07
CA VAL A 133 -12.08 -6.04 -0.59
C VAL A 133 -11.76 -6.42 -2.03
N THR A 134 -11.00 -5.56 -2.72
CA THR A 134 -10.51 -5.83 -4.07
C THR A 134 -9.01 -5.62 -4.15
N PHE A 135 -8.26 -6.63 -4.58
CA PHE A 135 -6.81 -6.50 -4.75
C PHE A 135 -6.44 -5.49 -5.85
N ALA A 136 -5.32 -4.80 -5.68
CA ALA A 136 -4.78 -3.87 -6.67
C ALA A 136 -4.36 -4.59 -7.96
N GLY A 137 -4.45 -3.87 -9.08
CA GLY A 137 -4.03 -4.35 -10.40
C GLY A 137 -5.13 -4.23 -11.46
N ALA A 138 -4.76 -4.42 -12.73
CA ALA A 138 -5.70 -4.33 -13.85
C ALA A 138 -6.64 -5.55 -13.94
N LYS A 139 -6.13 -6.73 -13.55
CA LYS A 139 -6.83 -8.02 -13.53
C LYS A 139 -6.36 -8.83 -12.31
N PRO A 140 -6.81 -8.47 -11.11
CA PRO A 140 -6.42 -9.20 -9.90
C PRO A 140 -6.98 -10.63 -9.93
N ASP A 141 -6.15 -11.60 -9.57
CA ASP A 141 -6.52 -12.99 -9.33
C ASP A 141 -6.60 -13.25 -7.81
N GLU A 142 -7.83 -13.30 -7.30
CA GLU A 142 -8.08 -13.48 -5.87
C GLU A 142 -7.68 -14.86 -5.35
N ALA A 143 -7.86 -15.91 -6.17
CA ALA A 143 -7.52 -17.27 -5.79
C ALA A 143 -5.99 -17.40 -5.65
N LEU A 144 -5.24 -16.80 -6.58
CA LEU A 144 -3.79 -16.72 -6.50
C LEU A 144 -3.33 -15.93 -5.27
N ALA A 145 -3.95 -14.78 -5.00
CA ALA A 145 -3.60 -13.96 -3.83
C ALA A 145 -3.82 -14.73 -2.52
N LYS A 146 -4.94 -15.46 -2.42
CA LYS A 146 -5.23 -16.31 -1.28
C LYS A 146 -4.20 -17.43 -1.10
N ALA A 147 -3.88 -18.17 -2.16
CA ALA A 147 -2.87 -19.25 -2.10
C ALA A 147 -1.50 -18.72 -1.66
N ARG A 148 -1.13 -17.54 -2.17
CA ARG A 148 0.08 -16.81 -1.78
C ARG A 148 0.09 -16.40 -0.31
N TYR A 149 -1.02 -15.84 0.18
CA TYR A 149 -1.17 -15.47 1.58
C TYR A 149 -1.11 -16.70 2.49
N ASP A 150 -1.77 -17.79 2.11
CA ASP A 150 -1.74 -19.06 2.85
C ASP A 150 -0.30 -19.55 3.03
N ALA A 151 0.51 -19.50 1.97
CA ALA A 151 1.93 -19.84 2.04
C ALA A 151 2.75 -18.87 2.92
N VAL A 152 2.45 -17.56 2.88
CA VAL A 152 3.15 -16.54 3.68
C VAL A 152 2.91 -16.71 5.18
N PHE A 153 1.64 -16.90 5.57
CA PHE A 153 1.23 -16.87 6.97
C PHE A 153 1.25 -18.24 7.65
N ALA A 154 1.36 -19.34 6.90
CA ALA A 154 1.50 -20.70 7.45
C ALA A 154 2.64 -20.83 8.49
N GLN A 155 3.72 -20.05 8.33
CA GLN A 155 4.85 -20.06 9.27
C GLN A 155 4.49 -19.59 10.70
N LEU A 156 3.35 -18.90 10.88
CA LEU A 156 2.88 -18.45 12.19
C LEU A 156 2.35 -19.61 13.04
N GLY A 157 2.11 -20.78 12.42
CA GLY A 157 1.84 -22.04 13.13
C GLY A 157 0.46 -22.15 13.77
N ALA A 158 -0.49 -21.32 13.35
CA ALA A 158 -1.87 -21.31 13.84
C ALA A 158 -2.87 -21.18 12.68
N GLU A 159 -4.15 -21.45 12.97
CA GLU A 159 -5.23 -21.29 11.99
C GLU A 159 -5.32 -19.82 11.53
N VAL A 160 -5.31 -19.61 10.22
CA VAL A 160 -5.34 -18.28 9.60
C VAL A 160 -6.73 -18.02 9.02
N HIS A 161 -7.35 -16.92 9.45
CA HIS A 161 -8.59 -16.40 8.87
C HIS A 161 -8.31 -15.09 8.14
N TYR A 162 -8.86 -14.92 6.94
CA TYR A 162 -8.75 -13.68 6.18
C TYR A 162 -10.03 -12.87 6.35
N VAL A 163 -9.88 -11.60 6.68
CA VAL A 163 -11.01 -10.69 6.90
C VAL A 163 -10.76 -9.42 6.12
N TYR A 164 -11.83 -8.82 5.59
CA TYR A 164 -11.69 -7.53 4.93
C TYR A 164 -11.13 -6.47 5.89
N GLU A 165 -10.10 -5.75 5.46
CA GLU A 165 -9.46 -4.64 6.19
C GLU A 165 -10.47 -3.62 6.77
N PRO A 166 -11.46 -3.11 6.01
CA PRO A 166 -12.47 -2.19 6.56
C PRO A 166 -13.33 -2.81 7.67
N MET A 167 -13.48 -4.14 7.74
CA MET A 167 -14.16 -4.80 8.86
C MET A 167 -13.33 -4.78 10.14
N GLY A 168 -12.00 -4.92 10.04
CA GLY A 168 -11.10 -4.69 11.18
C GLY A 168 -11.27 -3.28 11.73
N ALA A 169 -11.20 -2.27 10.86
CA ALA A 169 -11.44 -0.89 11.26
C ALA A 169 -12.84 -0.67 11.88
N ALA A 170 -13.89 -1.30 11.35
CA ALA A 170 -15.24 -1.25 11.90
C ALA A 170 -15.30 -1.79 13.34
N PHE A 171 -14.66 -2.94 13.62
CA PHE A 171 -14.64 -3.53 14.97
C PHE A 171 -13.91 -2.64 15.98
N SER A 172 -12.77 -2.06 15.61
CA SER A 172 -12.06 -1.10 16.47
C SER A 172 -12.87 0.18 16.69
N TYR A 173 -13.55 0.69 15.66
CA TYR A 173 -14.40 1.87 15.81
C TYR A 173 -15.64 1.59 16.67
N ALA A 174 -16.24 0.41 16.52
CA ALA A 174 -17.42 0.01 17.27
C ALA A 174 -17.17 0.15 18.78
N GLU A 175 -16.04 -0.29 19.33
CA GLU A 175 -15.72 -0.16 20.77
C GLU A 175 -15.85 1.26 21.33
N ARG A 176 -15.72 2.29 20.49
CA ARG A 176 -15.85 3.70 20.88
C ARG A 176 -17.30 4.21 20.86
N LEU A 177 -18.24 3.47 20.27
CA LEU A 177 -19.64 3.86 20.15
C LEU A 177 -20.49 3.37 21.33
N ALA A 178 -21.18 4.30 21.98
CA ALA A 178 -22.17 4.00 23.01
C ALA A 178 -23.53 3.62 22.41
N ASP A 179 -23.93 4.29 21.33
CA ASP A 179 -25.24 4.13 20.71
C ASP A 179 -25.16 3.27 19.43
N PRO A 180 -26.23 2.55 19.07
CA PRO A 180 -26.33 1.89 17.77
C PRO A 180 -26.19 2.89 16.63
N ALA A 181 -25.50 2.48 15.56
CA ALA A 181 -25.27 3.33 14.40
C ALA A 181 -25.02 2.49 13.14
N THR A 182 -25.44 2.97 11.99
CA THR A 182 -24.99 2.47 10.68
C THR A 182 -23.79 3.30 10.25
N ILE A 183 -22.64 2.64 10.10
CA ILE A 183 -21.38 3.30 9.77
C ILE A 183 -20.90 2.89 8.38
N LEU A 184 -20.26 3.83 7.68
CA LEU A 184 -19.43 3.54 6.50
C LEU A 184 -17.97 3.62 6.93
N VAL A 185 -17.25 2.52 6.82
CA VAL A 185 -15.80 2.52 6.92
C VAL A 185 -15.21 2.66 5.53
N ALA A 186 -14.31 3.63 5.37
CA ALA A 186 -13.58 3.86 4.14
C ALA A 186 -12.07 3.81 4.43
N ASP A 187 -11.44 2.72 3.99
CA ASP A 187 -10.02 2.46 4.17
C ASP A 187 -9.25 2.84 2.90
N PHE A 188 -8.30 3.76 3.05
CA PHE A 188 -7.49 4.30 1.97
C PHE A 188 -6.02 3.93 2.18
N GLY A 189 -5.65 2.73 1.73
CA GLY A 189 -4.30 2.20 1.81
C GLY A 189 -3.30 2.83 0.83
N GLY A 190 -2.22 2.10 0.56
CA GLY A 190 -1.26 2.44 -0.50
C GLY A 190 -1.75 2.03 -1.89
N GLY A 191 -2.28 0.81 -2.01
CA GLY A 191 -2.70 0.24 -3.30
C GLY A 191 -4.20 0.20 -3.56
N THR A 192 -5.04 0.17 -2.52
CA THR A 192 -6.49 -0.06 -2.62
C THR A 192 -7.25 0.93 -1.74
N SER A 193 -8.47 1.26 -2.20
CA SER A 193 -9.47 1.94 -1.37
C SER A 193 -10.66 1.00 -1.20
N ASP A 194 -10.99 0.68 0.04
CA ASP A 194 -11.93 -0.37 0.40
C ASP A 194 -13.03 0.20 1.32
N PHE A 195 -14.28 -0.18 1.06
CA PHE A 195 -15.46 0.38 1.72
C PHE A 195 -16.29 -0.74 2.34
N SER A 196 -16.79 -0.53 3.54
CA SER A 196 -17.77 -1.42 4.17
C SER A 196 -18.81 -0.65 4.94
N VAL A 197 -20.07 -0.96 4.66
CA VAL A 197 -21.21 -0.48 5.45
C VAL A 197 -21.51 -1.51 6.52
N VAL A 198 -21.49 -1.07 7.78
CA VAL A 198 -21.65 -1.94 8.93
C VAL A 198 -22.72 -1.35 9.86
N ARG A 199 -23.68 -2.16 10.26
CA ARG A 199 -24.59 -1.82 11.35
C ARG A 199 -23.93 -2.20 12.68
N ILE A 200 -23.82 -1.22 13.57
CA ILE A 200 -23.34 -1.40 14.93
C ILE A 200 -24.55 -1.44 15.87
N ALA A 201 -24.72 -2.56 16.56
CA ALA A 201 -25.75 -2.74 17.57
C ALA A 201 -25.32 -2.14 18.92
N ALA A 202 -26.28 -2.02 19.85
CA ALA A 202 -26.02 -1.54 21.20
C ALA A 202 -24.94 -2.37 21.92
N PRO A 203 -24.15 -1.77 22.83
CA PRO A 203 -23.24 -2.52 23.70
C PRO A 203 -23.96 -3.69 24.40
N GLY A 204 -23.32 -4.86 24.43
CA GLY A 204 -23.87 -6.08 25.02
C GLY A 204 -24.77 -6.92 24.09
N ALA A 205 -25.06 -6.47 22.88
CA ALA A 205 -25.70 -7.32 21.87
C ALA A 205 -24.82 -8.53 21.55
N GLY A 206 -25.44 -9.71 21.34
CA GLY A 206 -24.71 -10.95 21.03
C GLY A 206 -23.88 -10.87 19.75
N ARG A 207 -24.29 -10.02 18.80
CA ARG A 207 -23.50 -9.65 17.63
C ARG A 207 -23.48 -8.13 17.52
N ARG A 208 -22.31 -7.54 17.79
CA ARG A 208 -22.16 -6.08 17.84
C ARG A 208 -21.99 -5.43 16.47
N CYS A 209 -21.24 -6.04 15.58
CA CYS A 209 -21.08 -5.58 14.20
C CYS A 209 -21.94 -6.45 13.28
N GLU A 210 -22.57 -5.88 12.27
CA GLU A 210 -23.30 -6.62 11.23
C GLU A 210 -22.89 -6.02 9.87
N PRO A 211 -22.17 -6.77 9.01
CA PRO A 211 -21.79 -6.28 7.70
C PRO A 211 -23.03 -6.24 6.81
N LEU A 212 -23.28 -5.08 6.19
CA LEU A 212 -24.42 -4.88 5.28
C LEU A 212 -23.99 -4.98 3.82
N GLY A 213 -22.84 -4.41 3.48
CA GLY A 213 -22.31 -4.42 2.12
C GLY A 213 -20.90 -3.86 2.05
N HIS A 214 -20.18 -4.15 0.97
CA HIS A 214 -18.81 -3.72 0.77
C HIS A 214 -18.50 -3.52 -0.71
N ALA A 215 -17.49 -2.71 -1.00
CA ALA A 215 -16.93 -2.56 -2.34
C ALA A 215 -15.46 -2.14 -2.23
N GLY A 216 -14.69 -2.29 -3.30
CA GLY A 216 -13.29 -1.90 -3.32
C GLY A 216 -12.86 -1.44 -4.70
N VAL A 217 -11.78 -0.65 -4.75
CA VAL A 217 -11.15 -0.21 -5.98
C VAL A 217 -9.63 -0.23 -5.83
N GLY A 218 -8.92 -0.77 -6.84
CA GLY A 218 -7.46 -0.78 -6.90
C GLY A 218 -6.84 0.59 -7.21
N ILE A 219 -7.24 1.61 -6.46
CA ILE A 219 -6.76 3.00 -6.53
C ILE A 219 -6.57 3.47 -5.09
N ALA A 220 -5.37 3.94 -4.77
CA ALA A 220 -5.11 4.69 -3.54
C ALA A 220 -3.82 5.52 -3.67
N GLY A 221 -3.01 5.59 -2.60
CA GLY A 221 -1.84 6.47 -2.51
C GLY A 221 -0.82 6.31 -3.63
N ASP A 222 -0.50 5.08 -4.03
CA ASP A 222 0.47 4.77 -5.09
C ASP A 222 0.01 5.33 -6.44
N ARG A 223 -1.30 5.36 -6.67
CA ARG A 223 -1.88 5.93 -7.89
C ARG A 223 -1.73 7.44 -7.92
N PHE A 224 -1.87 8.10 -6.77
CA PHE A 224 -1.68 9.55 -6.65
C PHE A 224 -0.20 9.93 -6.80
N ASP A 225 0.70 9.14 -6.24
CA ASP A 225 2.15 9.29 -6.43
C ASP A 225 2.51 9.15 -7.92
N ARG A 226 1.93 8.16 -8.60
CA ARG A 226 2.07 8.01 -10.04
C ARG A 226 1.58 9.24 -10.82
N ARG A 227 0.48 9.89 -10.41
CA ARG A 227 0.01 11.12 -11.07
C ARG A 227 1.02 12.25 -10.96
N ILE A 228 1.67 12.39 -9.81
CA ILE A 228 2.75 13.38 -9.62
C ILE A 228 3.91 13.06 -10.58
N VAL A 229 4.36 11.80 -10.61
CA VAL A 229 5.43 11.35 -11.53
C VAL A 229 5.05 11.60 -12.99
N GLU A 230 3.82 11.26 -13.39
CA GLU A 230 3.29 11.42 -14.75
C GLU A 230 3.30 12.87 -15.25
N HIS A 231 3.14 13.86 -14.35
CA HIS A 231 3.05 15.29 -14.68
C HIS A 231 4.36 16.04 -14.47
N LEU A 232 5.14 15.72 -13.43
CA LEU A 232 6.35 16.47 -13.08
C LEU A 232 7.63 15.83 -13.63
N VAL A 233 7.69 14.50 -13.70
CA VAL A 233 8.93 13.77 -13.98
C VAL A 233 8.95 13.26 -15.41
N MET A 234 7.89 12.58 -15.83
CA MET A 234 7.84 11.93 -17.16
C MET A 234 8.11 12.87 -18.35
N PRO A 235 7.65 14.13 -18.38
CA PRO A 235 7.98 15.04 -19.47
C PRO A 235 9.49 15.25 -19.62
N MET A 236 10.22 15.32 -18.50
CA MET A 236 11.68 15.47 -18.47
C MET A 236 12.42 14.21 -18.94
N LEU A 237 11.72 13.07 -18.95
CA LEU A 237 12.21 11.77 -19.40
C LEU A 237 11.77 11.41 -20.82
N GLY A 238 11.12 12.34 -21.54
CA GLY A 238 10.80 12.19 -22.95
C GLY A 238 9.37 11.72 -23.24
N LYS A 239 8.48 11.71 -22.24
CA LYS A 239 7.06 11.39 -22.47
C LYS A 239 6.43 12.42 -23.41
N GLY A 240 5.72 11.94 -24.43
CA GLY A 240 5.22 12.77 -25.52
C GLY A 240 6.26 13.09 -26.60
N GLY A 241 7.50 12.59 -26.44
CA GLY A 241 8.54 12.67 -27.45
C GLY A 241 8.39 11.65 -28.57
N THR A 242 9.29 11.73 -29.55
CA THR A 242 9.28 10.88 -30.75
C THR A 242 10.64 10.23 -31.00
N TYR A 243 10.67 9.20 -31.84
CA TYR A 243 11.89 8.55 -32.30
C TYR A 243 11.85 8.28 -33.80
N ARG A 244 13.02 8.19 -34.44
CA ARG A 244 13.17 7.90 -35.86
C ARG A 244 13.29 6.40 -36.10
N SER A 245 12.45 5.88 -36.97
CA SER A 245 12.52 4.49 -37.45
C SER A 245 12.44 4.50 -38.97
N PHE A 246 13.55 4.11 -39.63
CA PHE A 246 13.73 4.31 -41.07
C PHE A 246 13.44 5.77 -41.44
N ASP A 247 12.54 6.01 -42.39
CA ASP A 247 12.14 7.34 -42.85
C ASP A 247 10.93 7.92 -42.09
N LYS A 248 10.51 7.29 -40.97
CA LYS A 248 9.33 7.69 -40.20
C LYS A 248 9.72 8.23 -38.83
N VAL A 249 8.98 9.25 -38.37
CA VAL A 249 8.99 9.73 -36.99
C VAL A 249 7.76 9.15 -36.29
N LEU A 250 7.99 8.43 -35.20
CA LEU A 250 6.95 7.73 -34.44
C LEU A 250 6.96 8.20 -33.00
N GLU A 251 5.80 8.15 -32.34
CA GLU A 251 5.71 8.42 -30.90
C GLU A 251 6.44 7.34 -30.10
N ILE A 252 7.12 7.75 -29.04
CA ILE A 252 7.77 6.80 -28.13
C ILE A 252 6.68 5.96 -27.45
N PRO A 253 6.78 4.62 -27.45
CA PRO A 253 5.78 3.78 -26.81
C PRO A 253 5.54 4.14 -25.35
N GLY A 254 4.26 4.34 -25.00
CA GLY A 254 3.85 4.70 -23.64
C GLY A 254 4.22 3.68 -22.55
N GLY A 255 4.53 2.44 -22.93
CA GLY A 255 4.87 1.34 -22.02
C GLY A 255 6.05 1.65 -21.11
N TYR A 256 7.14 2.22 -21.64
CA TYR A 256 8.32 2.57 -20.83
C TYR A 256 7.98 3.57 -19.72
N PHE A 257 7.17 4.58 -20.03
CA PHE A 257 6.73 5.59 -19.06
C PHE A 257 5.74 5.01 -18.06
N ALA A 258 4.86 4.10 -18.49
CA ALA A 258 3.92 3.42 -17.61
C ALA A 258 4.64 2.52 -16.60
N ASP A 259 5.68 1.82 -17.03
CA ASP A 259 6.50 0.97 -16.16
C ASP A 259 7.36 1.81 -15.21
N PHE A 260 7.95 2.91 -15.68
CA PHE A 260 8.73 3.80 -14.81
C PHE A 260 7.85 4.48 -13.74
N ALA A 261 6.65 4.92 -14.12
CA ALA A 261 5.74 5.61 -13.21
C ALA A 261 5.03 4.66 -12.23
N ASP A 262 5.27 3.35 -12.31
CA ASP A 262 4.82 2.37 -11.32
C ASP A 262 6.03 1.91 -10.52
N TRP A 263 6.06 2.22 -9.23
CA TRP A 263 7.17 1.86 -8.33
C TRP A 263 7.58 0.38 -8.42
N SER A 264 6.58 -0.52 -8.41
CA SER A 264 6.83 -1.96 -8.41
C SER A 264 7.50 -2.42 -9.71
N ARG A 265 7.18 -1.75 -10.83
CA ARG A 265 7.76 -2.04 -12.14
C ARG A 265 9.09 -1.33 -12.34
N LEU A 266 9.25 -0.09 -11.87
CA LEU A 266 10.51 0.65 -11.91
C LEU A 266 11.65 -0.14 -11.27
N ALA A 267 11.40 -0.75 -10.11
CA ALA A 267 12.37 -1.62 -9.46
C ALA A 267 12.84 -2.77 -10.39
N LEU A 268 11.97 -3.30 -11.25
CA LEU A 268 12.26 -4.41 -12.17
C LEU A 268 12.90 -3.95 -13.49
N MET A 269 12.90 -2.65 -13.79
CA MET A 269 13.46 -2.11 -15.05
C MET A 269 14.99 -2.22 -15.12
N ARG A 270 15.69 -2.33 -13.99
CA ARG A 270 17.15 -2.50 -13.96
C ARG A 270 17.55 -3.94 -14.34
N ASN A 271 17.43 -4.25 -15.62
CA ASN A 271 17.86 -5.52 -16.20
C ASN A 271 18.47 -5.29 -17.59
N ARG A 272 19.37 -6.20 -18.02
CA ARG A 272 20.11 -6.07 -19.27
C ARG A 272 19.21 -5.88 -20.50
N LYS A 273 18.06 -6.55 -20.53
CA LYS A 273 17.14 -6.48 -21.68
C LYS A 273 16.50 -5.09 -21.77
N THR A 274 15.90 -4.62 -20.68
CA THR A 274 15.24 -3.31 -20.63
C THR A 274 16.24 -2.19 -20.89
N LEU A 275 17.43 -2.23 -20.29
CA LEU A 275 18.47 -1.22 -20.52
C LEU A 275 18.96 -1.21 -21.97
N ALA A 276 19.14 -2.38 -22.60
CA ALA A 276 19.51 -2.45 -24.02
C ALA A 276 18.40 -1.91 -24.95
N GLU A 277 17.13 -2.16 -24.62
CA GLU A 277 15.99 -1.60 -25.35
C GLU A 277 15.92 -0.08 -25.21
N LEU A 278 16.09 0.46 -24.00
CA LEU A 278 16.13 1.89 -23.74
C LEU A 278 17.33 2.56 -24.44
N GLU A 279 18.50 1.93 -24.44
CA GLU A 279 19.68 2.45 -25.14
C GLU A 279 19.47 2.47 -26.67
N LYS A 280 18.80 1.47 -27.22
CA LYS A 280 18.39 1.49 -28.64
C LYS A 280 17.41 2.63 -28.92
N LEU A 281 16.44 2.84 -28.03
CA LEU A 281 15.49 3.95 -28.13
C LEU A 281 16.24 5.29 -28.06
N ARG A 282 17.16 5.46 -27.10
CA ARG A 282 17.96 6.68 -26.91
C ARG A 282 18.67 7.13 -28.18
N ARG A 283 19.28 6.19 -28.92
CA ARG A 283 20.01 6.48 -30.17
C ARG A 283 19.13 6.98 -31.31
N THR A 284 17.83 6.68 -31.26
CA THR A 284 16.88 7.02 -32.32
C THR A 284 15.88 8.10 -31.90
N ALA A 285 15.80 8.42 -30.60
CA ALA A 285 14.96 9.46 -30.05
C ALA A 285 15.29 10.84 -30.63
N THR A 286 14.27 11.68 -30.80
CA THR A 286 14.46 13.08 -31.18
C THR A 286 15.07 13.91 -30.05
N ASP A 287 14.89 13.47 -28.79
CA ASP A 287 15.60 13.95 -27.62
C ASP A 287 16.32 12.77 -26.93
N PRO A 288 17.56 12.46 -27.33
CA PRO A 288 18.37 11.40 -26.71
C PRO A 288 18.72 11.68 -25.25
N GLU A 289 18.78 12.95 -24.82
CA GLU A 289 19.15 13.27 -23.44
C GLU A 289 18.03 12.92 -22.47
N ALA A 290 16.77 13.12 -22.86
CA ALA A 290 15.63 12.73 -22.03
C ALA A 290 15.60 11.23 -21.74
N ILE A 291 15.84 10.40 -22.75
CA ILE A 291 15.94 8.95 -22.56
C ILE A 291 17.22 8.58 -21.78
N GLY A 292 18.31 9.33 -21.99
CA GLY A 292 19.53 9.19 -21.17
C GLY A 292 19.28 9.40 -19.67
N ARG A 293 18.50 10.42 -19.29
CA ARG A 293 18.09 10.66 -17.90
C ARG A 293 17.25 9.51 -17.35
N MET A 294 16.34 8.94 -18.15
CA MET A 294 15.55 7.78 -17.74
C MET A 294 16.44 6.57 -17.44
N ILE A 295 17.40 6.29 -18.32
CA ILE A 295 18.38 5.20 -18.14
C ILE A 295 19.19 5.43 -16.87
N ALA A 296 19.72 6.64 -16.68
CA ALA A 296 20.53 6.98 -15.51
C ALA A 296 19.75 6.76 -14.20
N VAL A 297 18.49 7.22 -14.10
CA VAL A 297 17.65 6.98 -12.91
C VAL A 297 17.46 5.48 -12.62
N ILE A 298 17.35 4.65 -13.66
CA ILE A 298 17.20 3.19 -13.51
C ILE A 298 18.53 2.53 -13.11
N GLU A 299 19.64 2.92 -13.74
CA GLU A 299 20.96 2.32 -13.50
C GLU A 299 21.54 2.70 -12.15
N GLU A 300 21.39 3.96 -11.73
CA GLU A 300 21.85 4.50 -10.46
C GLU A 300 20.90 4.19 -9.28
N GLU A 301 19.81 3.45 -9.54
CA GLU A 301 18.78 3.06 -8.56
C GLU A 301 18.13 4.24 -7.80
N GLU A 302 18.02 5.40 -8.45
CA GLU A 302 17.44 6.65 -7.90
C GLU A 302 15.92 6.59 -7.66
N GLY A 303 15.29 5.44 -7.94
CA GLY A 303 13.86 5.26 -7.76
C GLY A 303 13.39 5.64 -6.35
N TYR A 304 14.08 5.18 -5.30
CA TYR A 304 13.63 5.44 -3.93
C TYR A 304 13.63 6.94 -3.63
N HIS A 305 14.72 7.63 -3.97
CA HIS A 305 14.85 9.08 -3.75
C HIS A 305 13.78 9.84 -4.53
N LEU A 306 13.47 9.42 -5.76
CA LEU A 306 12.40 9.99 -6.56
C LEU A 306 11.03 9.82 -5.87
N TYR A 307 10.68 8.61 -5.46
CA TYR A 307 9.37 8.35 -4.83
C TYR A 307 9.27 8.91 -3.41
N ASP A 308 10.38 9.05 -2.70
CA ASP A 308 10.41 9.79 -1.44
C ASP A 308 10.13 11.29 -1.68
N ALA A 309 10.73 11.91 -2.69
CA ALA A 309 10.43 13.29 -3.07
C ALA A 309 8.95 13.48 -3.47
N VAL A 310 8.40 12.54 -4.24
CA VAL A 310 6.97 12.51 -4.60
C VAL A 310 6.09 12.38 -3.35
N GLY A 311 6.42 11.46 -2.45
CA GLY A 311 5.69 11.26 -1.20
C GLY A 311 5.76 12.47 -0.28
N ARG A 312 6.92 13.17 -0.22
CA ARG A 312 7.09 14.43 0.52
C ARG A 312 6.20 15.52 -0.05
N LEU A 313 6.18 15.71 -1.37
CA LEU A 313 5.28 16.66 -2.01
C LEU A 313 3.82 16.35 -1.68
N LYS A 314 3.39 15.10 -1.87
CA LYS A 314 2.00 14.68 -1.58
C LYS A 314 1.61 15.00 -0.14
N ARG A 315 2.47 14.65 0.83
CA ARG A 315 2.23 14.94 2.25
C ARG A 315 2.19 16.44 2.54
N ALA A 316 3.08 17.23 1.93
CA ALA A 316 3.09 18.68 2.07
C ALA A 316 1.79 19.29 1.53
N LEU A 317 1.32 18.86 0.35
CA LEU A 317 0.07 19.32 -0.25
C LEU A 317 -1.19 18.90 0.53
N SER A 318 -1.08 17.95 1.46
CA SER A 318 -2.18 17.64 2.39
C SER A 318 -2.36 18.67 3.50
N VAL A 319 -1.35 19.53 3.73
CA VAL A 319 -1.37 20.59 4.76
C VAL A 319 -1.35 21.97 4.11
N GLU A 320 -0.43 22.17 3.18
CA GLU A 320 -0.20 23.43 2.48
C GLU A 320 -0.98 23.52 1.16
N GLU A 321 -1.36 24.73 0.76
CA GLU A 321 -1.97 24.99 -0.56
C GLU A 321 -0.94 24.97 -1.70
N VAL A 322 0.34 25.20 -1.39
CA VAL A 322 1.45 25.23 -2.32
C VAL A 322 2.66 24.56 -1.69
N ALA A 323 3.36 23.70 -2.44
CA ALA A 323 4.58 23.05 -2.00
C ALA A 323 5.57 22.91 -3.17
N GLU A 324 6.86 22.88 -2.86
CA GLU A 324 7.90 22.63 -3.85
C GLU A 324 8.13 21.12 -4.03
N PHE A 325 8.08 20.67 -5.28
CA PHE A 325 8.66 19.40 -5.68
C PHE A 325 10.13 19.60 -6.04
N ARG A 326 11.01 18.89 -5.34
CA ARG A 326 12.45 18.91 -5.61
C ARG A 326 13.02 17.51 -5.72
N PHE A 327 13.69 17.24 -6.83
CA PHE A 327 14.44 16.01 -7.05
C PHE A 327 15.76 16.32 -7.76
N GLU A 328 16.86 15.82 -7.22
CA GLU A 328 18.20 15.96 -7.77
C GLU A 328 18.88 14.57 -7.71
N GLY A 329 19.15 13.97 -8.87
CA GLY A 329 19.77 12.64 -8.96
C GLY A 329 19.91 12.17 -10.41
N ALA A 330 20.93 11.38 -10.73
CA ALA A 330 21.16 10.81 -12.07
C ALA A 330 21.06 11.81 -13.25
N GLY A 331 21.61 13.02 -13.06
CA GLY A 331 21.58 14.10 -14.06
C GLY A 331 20.20 14.74 -14.28
N LEU A 332 19.20 14.35 -13.49
CA LEU A 332 17.87 14.95 -13.46
C LEU A 332 17.79 15.93 -12.28
N ASN A 333 17.57 17.21 -12.58
CA ASN A 333 17.29 18.24 -11.59
C ASN A 333 15.92 18.85 -11.90
N ILE A 334 14.97 18.63 -10.99
CA ILE A 334 13.61 19.17 -11.08
C ILE A 334 13.36 19.97 -9.82
N ALA A 335 13.01 21.23 -10.01
CA ALA A 335 12.43 22.10 -8.99
C ALA A 335 11.15 22.71 -9.58
N ALA A 336 10.01 22.43 -8.96
CA ALA A 336 8.72 22.91 -9.41
C ALA A 336 7.84 23.30 -8.22
N GLU A 337 7.29 24.51 -8.25
CA GLU A 337 6.20 24.88 -7.33
C GLU A 337 4.91 24.19 -7.80
N VAL A 338 4.24 23.49 -6.90
CA VAL A 338 3.01 22.74 -7.18
C VAL A 338 1.91 23.25 -6.27
N ARG A 339 0.76 23.59 -6.84
CA ARG A 339 -0.43 23.95 -6.07
C ARG A 339 -1.25 22.69 -5.77
N ARG A 340 -1.91 22.67 -4.61
CA ARG A 340 -2.87 21.61 -4.25
C ARG A 340 -3.94 21.45 -5.33
N ALA A 341 -4.47 22.56 -5.86
CA ALA A 341 -5.47 22.54 -6.93
C ALA A 341 -4.99 21.80 -8.19
N ASP A 342 -3.72 21.93 -8.57
CA ASP A 342 -3.16 21.24 -9.74
C ASP A 342 -3.07 19.74 -9.47
N PHE A 343 -2.55 19.35 -8.30
CA PHE A 343 -2.52 17.95 -7.87
C PHE A 343 -3.91 17.33 -7.82
N GLU A 344 -4.89 18.05 -7.30
CA GLU A 344 -6.28 17.59 -7.24
C GLU A 344 -6.90 17.41 -8.62
N ALA A 345 -6.55 18.28 -9.59
CA ALA A 345 -6.94 18.10 -10.98
C ALA A 345 -6.32 16.83 -11.59
N TRP A 346 -5.05 16.53 -11.28
CA TRP A 346 -4.38 15.32 -11.78
C TRP A 346 -5.00 14.02 -11.27
N ILE A 347 -5.52 14.01 -10.04
CA ILE A 347 -6.15 12.83 -9.43
C ILE A 347 -7.68 12.78 -9.62
N ALA A 348 -8.31 13.80 -10.19
CA ALA A 348 -9.77 13.89 -10.30
C ALA A 348 -10.44 12.64 -10.94
N PRO A 349 -9.89 12.03 -12.01
CA PRO A 349 -10.45 10.81 -12.58
C PRO A 349 -10.36 9.60 -11.63
N ASP A 350 -9.31 9.54 -10.80
CA ASP A 350 -9.12 8.48 -9.83
C ASP A 350 -10.06 8.66 -8.63
N VAL A 351 -10.29 9.91 -8.19
CA VAL A 351 -11.28 10.27 -7.15
C VAL A 351 -12.71 9.95 -7.60
N ALA A 352 -13.06 10.19 -8.87
CA ALA A 352 -14.39 9.84 -9.39
C ALA A 352 -14.64 8.32 -9.36
N ARG A 353 -13.60 7.50 -9.59
CA ARG A 353 -13.71 6.03 -9.48
C ARG A 353 -13.82 5.55 -8.04
N ILE A 354 -13.17 6.24 -7.10
CA ILE A 354 -13.34 6.04 -5.66
C ILE A 354 -14.80 6.31 -5.27
N ASP A 355 -15.36 7.45 -5.70
CA ASP A 355 -16.75 7.81 -5.41
C ASP A 355 -17.77 6.78 -5.95
N ALA A 356 -17.56 6.31 -7.18
CA ALA A 356 -18.38 5.24 -7.76
C ALA A 356 -18.28 3.91 -6.98
N ALA A 357 -17.14 3.61 -6.35
CA ALA A 357 -17.01 2.44 -5.49
C ALA A 357 -17.77 2.60 -4.16
N VAL A 358 -17.87 3.83 -3.64
CA VAL A 358 -18.74 4.12 -2.48
C VAL A 358 -20.21 3.88 -2.84
N ASP A 359 -20.66 4.27 -4.05
CA ASP A 359 -22.01 3.95 -4.53
C ASP A 359 -22.26 2.44 -4.54
N GLN A 360 -21.30 1.66 -5.05
CA GLN A 360 -21.40 0.20 -5.07
C GLN A 360 -21.54 -0.38 -3.66
N ALA A 361 -20.79 0.14 -2.67
CA ALA A 361 -20.90 -0.31 -1.29
C ALA A 361 -22.27 0.00 -0.68
N LEU A 362 -22.81 1.20 -0.93
CA LEU A 362 -24.15 1.59 -0.47
C LEU A 362 -25.26 0.74 -1.11
N VAL A 363 -25.16 0.50 -2.42
CA VAL A 363 -26.10 -0.36 -3.16
C VAL A 363 -26.03 -1.79 -2.65
N ALA A 364 -24.83 -2.35 -2.47
CA ALA A 364 -24.63 -3.68 -1.91
C ALA A 364 -25.22 -3.80 -0.50
N ALA A 365 -25.16 -2.72 0.29
CA ALA A 365 -25.75 -2.65 1.62
C ALA A 365 -27.27 -2.44 1.64
N GLY A 366 -27.87 -2.01 0.53
CA GLY A 366 -29.27 -1.58 0.49
C GLY A 366 -29.54 -0.35 1.36
N VAL A 367 -28.55 0.53 1.52
CA VAL A 367 -28.63 1.71 2.40
C VAL A 367 -28.39 2.98 1.58
N ALA A 368 -29.26 3.98 1.73
CA ALA A 368 -29.06 5.31 1.15
C ALA A 368 -28.02 6.11 1.95
N ALA A 369 -27.37 7.10 1.32
CA ALA A 369 -26.33 7.90 1.98
C ALA A 369 -26.83 8.60 3.25
N GLU A 370 -28.09 9.03 3.26
CA GLU A 370 -28.75 9.67 4.39
C GLU A 370 -28.86 8.73 5.60
N GLY A 371 -28.96 7.42 5.36
CA GLY A 371 -29.04 6.36 6.36
C GLY A 371 -27.69 5.96 6.96
N ILE A 372 -26.59 6.60 6.54
CA ILE A 372 -25.28 6.47 7.18
C ILE A 372 -25.17 7.49 8.31
N ASP A 373 -25.06 7.02 9.54
CA ASP A 373 -24.97 7.85 10.74
C ASP A 373 -23.55 8.41 10.94
N ARG A 374 -22.53 7.61 10.62
CA ARG A 374 -21.11 7.97 10.74
C ARG A 374 -20.29 7.45 9.57
N VAL A 375 -19.27 8.20 9.18
CA VAL A 375 -18.26 7.76 8.21
C VAL A 375 -16.91 7.75 8.91
N PHE A 376 -16.27 6.59 8.97
CA PHE A 376 -14.92 6.45 9.52
C PHE A 376 -13.91 6.34 8.39
N LEU A 377 -13.07 7.37 8.25
CA LEU A 377 -12.00 7.41 7.26
C LEU A 377 -10.71 6.89 7.90
N THR A 378 -10.08 5.89 7.29
CA THR A 378 -8.80 5.32 7.75
C THR A 378 -7.81 5.19 6.59
N GLY A 379 -6.54 4.96 6.90
CA GLY A 379 -5.44 4.90 5.94
C GLY A 379 -4.85 6.27 5.62
N GLY A 380 -3.54 6.30 5.34
CA GLY A 380 -2.80 7.56 5.13
C GLY A 380 -3.28 8.38 3.93
N THR A 381 -3.86 7.73 2.92
CA THR A 381 -4.38 8.41 1.73
C THR A 381 -5.66 9.21 2.03
N SER A 382 -6.40 8.86 3.09
CA SER A 382 -7.58 9.60 3.56
C SER A 382 -7.26 11.03 4.03
N LEU A 383 -6.00 11.31 4.37
CA LEU A 383 -5.51 12.64 4.76
C LEU A 383 -5.46 13.62 3.58
N THR A 384 -5.64 13.14 2.35
CA THR A 384 -5.69 13.99 1.15
C THR A 384 -6.93 14.90 1.20
N PRO A 385 -6.81 16.24 1.16
CA PRO A 385 -7.93 17.17 1.32
C PRO A 385 -9.09 16.92 0.33
N ARG A 386 -8.78 16.56 -0.93
CA ARG A 386 -9.81 16.20 -1.91
C ARG A 386 -10.64 14.98 -1.53
N ILE A 387 -10.03 13.96 -0.92
CA ILE A 387 -10.74 12.76 -0.43
C ILE A 387 -11.63 13.15 0.74
N ARG A 388 -11.14 13.92 1.71
CA ARG A 388 -11.97 14.39 2.84
C ARG A 388 -13.17 15.18 2.36
N ARG A 389 -12.97 16.12 1.42
CA ARG A 389 -14.06 16.93 0.85
C ARG A 389 -15.10 16.08 0.13
N LEU A 390 -14.70 15.05 -0.61
CA LEU A 390 -15.64 14.12 -1.24
C LEU A 390 -16.63 13.54 -0.22
N PHE A 391 -16.13 13.04 0.91
CA PHE A 391 -16.99 12.45 1.94
C PHE A 391 -17.78 13.51 2.73
N ALA A 392 -17.20 14.70 2.93
CA ALA A 392 -17.90 15.81 3.58
C ALA A 392 -19.08 16.32 2.74
N GLU A 393 -18.88 16.47 1.43
CA GLU A 393 -19.93 16.87 0.47
C GLU A 393 -21.06 15.84 0.41
N ARG A 394 -20.73 14.56 0.54
CA ARG A 394 -21.66 13.45 0.39
C ARG A 394 -22.44 13.09 1.66
N PHE A 395 -21.79 13.10 2.82
CA PHE A 395 -22.37 12.64 4.08
C PHE A 395 -22.51 13.75 5.14
N GLY A 396 -21.90 14.91 4.90
CA GLY A 396 -21.83 16.02 5.85
C GLY A 396 -20.65 15.91 6.82
N GLU A 397 -19.97 17.04 7.05
CA GLU A 397 -18.77 17.12 7.90
C GLU A 397 -19.00 16.55 9.31
N ALA A 398 -20.18 16.76 9.89
CA ALA A 398 -20.52 16.30 11.24
C ALA A 398 -20.56 14.77 11.39
N ARG A 399 -20.69 14.03 10.29
CA ARG A 399 -20.73 12.55 10.30
C ARG A 399 -19.33 11.95 10.15
N LEU A 400 -18.34 12.73 9.73
CA LEU A 400 -16.98 12.24 9.54
C LEU A 400 -16.30 12.03 10.89
N ALA A 401 -15.69 10.86 11.05
CA ALA A 401 -14.87 10.50 12.19
C ALA A 401 -13.46 10.16 11.71
N THR A 402 -12.47 10.60 12.49
CA THR A 402 -11.04 10.35 12.29
C THR A 402 -10.43 9.71 13.53
N GLY A 403 -9.22 9.17 13.40
CA GLY A 403 -8.41 8.67 14.52
C GLY A 403 -8.01 7.20 14.37
N GLY A 404 -6.72 6.93 14.56
CA GLY A 404 -6.15 5.58 14.51
C GLY A 404 -5.95 5.06 13.10
N GLU A 405 -5.73 5.96 12.13
CA GLU A 405 -5.76 5.75 10.68
C GLU A 405 -4.84 4.64 10.18
N LEU A 406 -3.84 4.24 10.97
CA LEU A 406 -2.88 3.19 10.60
C LEU A 406 -2.95 1.96 11.51
N THR A 407 -3.65 2.01 12.64
CA THR A 407 -3.57 1.00 13.69
C THR A 407 -4.91 0.34 14.01
N SER A 408 -6.03 0.95 13.62
CA SER A 408 -7.38 0.45 13.91
C SER A 408 -7.68 -0.90 13.28
N ILE A 409 -7.10 -1.18 12.10
CA ILE A 409 -7.36 -2.43 11.36
C ILE A 409 -6.82 -3.62 12.14
N ALA A 410 -5.52 -3.64 12.44
CA ALA A 410 -4.89 -4.73 13.19
C ALA A 410 -5.58 -4.96 14.54
N HIS A 411 -5.90 -3.87 15.26
CA HIS A 411 -6.62 -3.93 16.54
C HIS A 411 -7.96 -4.66 16.38
N GLY A 412 -8.79 -4.26 15.42
CA GLY A 412 -10.07 -4.90 15.20
C GLY A 412 -9.97 -6.33 14.67
N LEU A 413 -8.97 -6.65 13.85
CA LEU A 413 -8.71 -8.04 13.42
C LEU A 413 -8.41 -8.95 14.63
N ALA A 414 -7.66 -8.44 15.61
CA ALA A 414 -7.39 -9.17 16.84
C ALA A 414 -8.68 -9.39 17.66
N LEU A 415 -9.57 -8.40 17.74
CA LEU A 415 -10.89 -8.53 18.38
C LEU A 415 -11.83 -9.49 17.65
N ILE A 416 -11.78 -9.52 16.32
CA ILE A 416 -12.55 -10.46 15.50
C ILE A 416 -12.16 -11.89 15.84
N GLY A 417 -10.87 -12.18 16.02
CA GLY A 417 -10.43 -13.52 16.42
C GLY A 417 -10.83 -13.93 17.85
N GLN A 418 -11.27 -12.99 18.70
CA GLN A 418 -11.89 -13.30 20.00
C GLN A 418 -13.37 -13.69 19.89
N GLN A 419 -14.01 -13.50 18.74
CA GLN A 419 -15.40 -13.90 18.55
C GLN A 419 -15.54 -15.43 18.59
N ALA A 420 -16.69 -15.91 19.06
CA ALA A 420 -16.97 -17.34 19.18
C ALA A 420 -16.93 -18.04 17.80
N ASP A 421 -17.49 -17.40 16.78
CA ASP A 421 -17.47 -17.85 15.40
C ASP A 421 -16.76 -16.81 14.51
N VAL A 422 -15.52 -17.12 14.13
CA VAL A 422 -14.71 -16.28 13.26
C VAL A 422 -15.03 -16.50 11.78
N GLY A 423 -15.60 -17.67 11.45
CA GLY A 423 -15.91 -18.06 10.08
C GLY A 423 -16.93 -17.14 9.41
N VAL A 424 -17.84 -16.53 10.20
CA VAL A 424 -18.83 -15.55 9.71
C VAL A 424 -18.16 -14.28 9.13
N TRP A 425 -16.91 -14.01 9.48
CA TRP A 425 -16.15 -12.84 9.02
C TRP A 425 -15.12 -13.20 7.96
N ALA A 426 -14.84 -14.50 7.80
CA ALA A 426 -13.79 -14.98 6.92
C ALA A 426 -14.23 -14.94 5.45
N VAL A 427 -13.30 -14.60 4.55
CA VAL A 427 -13.53 -14.43 3.11
C VAL A 427 -12.49 -15.11 2.23
#